data_AF-X1BMX1-F1
#
_entry.id   AF-X1BMX1-F1
#
_cell.length_a   1.000
_cell.length_b   1.000
_cell.length_c   1.000
_cell.angle_alpha   90.00
_cell.angle_beta   90.00
_cell.angle_gamma   90.00
#
_symmetry.space_group_name_H-M   'P 1'
#
loop_
_entity.id
_entity.type
_entity.pdbx_description
1 polymer ?
#
loop_
_entity_poly.entity_id
_entity_poly.type
_entity_poly.pdbx_seq_one_letter_code
_entity_poly.pdbx_strand_id
1 'polypeptide(L)'
;ITTPCRIHLSLIDENGYTGRVDGGIGLMLDRPNVIFEASNHAEEFKIEAHKYYHESIEVINEQASKVFKAYNINNKNFHFSLKRYFPSHVGLGSKTQLSLAIAVAITKLKDRLLLCQILRFLRR
;
A
#
# COMPACT_ATOMS: atom_id res chain seq x y z
N ILE A 1 -6.45 5.11 7.11
CA ILE A 1 -6.64 3.81 6.41
C ILE A 1 -6.03 2.72 7.26
N THR A 2 -6.79 1.65 7.51
CA THR A 2 -6.30 0.46 8.21
C THR A 2 -6.33 -0.70 7.24
N THR A 3 -5.25 -1.45 7.14
CA THR A 3 -5.18 -2.63 6.27
C THR A 3 -4.80 -3.87 7.08
N PRO A 4 -5.40 -5.04 6.78
CA PRO A 4 -5.02 -6.31 7.41
C PRO A 4 -3.62 -6.73 6.98
N CYS A 5 -3.11 -7.83 7.53
CA CYS A 5 -2.01 -8.57 6.91
C CYS A 5 -2.54 -9.77 6.12
N ARG A 6 -1.69 -10.32 5.24
CA ARG A 6 -2.04 -11.48 4.42
C ARG A 6 -1.00 -12.58 4.59
N ILE A 7 -1.44 -13.77 4.96
CA ILE A 7 -0.65 -14.99 4.86
C ILE A 7 -0.91 -15.61 3.50
N HIS A 8 0.14 -15.88 2.72
CA HIS A 8 0.03 -16.66 1.49
C HIS A 8 0.18 -18.14 1.84
N LEU A 9 -0.81 -18.96 1.47
CA LEU A 9 -0.87 -20.37 1.89
C LEU A 9 -0.32 -21.30 0.81
N SER A 10 -0.74 -21.12 -0.44
CA SER A 10 -0.28 -21.95 -1.57
C SER A 10 -0.51 -21.24 -2.89
N LEU A 11 0.23 -21.70 -3.91
CA LEU A 11 -0.07 -21.40 -5.30
C LEU A 11 -1.08 -22.41 -5.84
N ILE A 12 -1.89 -21.98 -6.82
CA ILE A 12 -2.98 -22.76 -7.40
C ILE A 12 -2.48 -23.60 -8.57
N ASP A 13 -1.73 -22.99 -9.49
CA ASP A 13 -1.22 -23.67 -10.68
C ASP A 13 0.08 -23.01 -11.15
N GLU A 14 1.22 -23.60 -10.79
CA GLU A 14 2.54 -23.09 -11.16
C GLU A 14 2.95 -23.49 -12.58
N ASN A 15 2.30 -24.48 -13.17
CA ASN A 15 2.67 -25.03 -14.49
C ASN A 15 1.73 -24.55 -15.62
N GLY A 16 0.66 -23.84 -15.28
CA GLY A 16 -0.31 -23.30 -16.23
C GLY A 16 -1.21 -24.36 -16.88
N TYR A 17 -1.31 -25.55 -16.28
CA TYR A 17 -2.14 -26.64 -16.79
C TYR A 17 -3.63 -26.26 -16.90
N THR A 18 -4.09 -25.35 -16.04
CA THR A 18 -5.46 -24.82 -16.01
C THR A 18 -5.71 -23.67 -16.99
N GLY A 19 -4.71 -23.33 -17.82
CA GLY A 19 -4.79 -22.22 -18.79
C GLY A 19 -4.48 -20.84 -18.21
N ARG A 20 -4.14 -20.76 -16.91
CA ARG A 20 -3.62 -19.54 -16.28
C ARG A 20 -2.45 -19.90 -15.37
N VAL A 21 -1.29 -19.31 -15.63
CA VAL A 21 -0.12 -19.45 -14.75
C VAL A 21 -0.34 -18.67 -13.46
N ASP A 22 0.13 -19.23 -12.36
CA ASP A 22 0.03 -18.74 -10.99
C ASP A 22 -1.42 -18.61 -10.48
N GLY A 23 -1.56 -17.98 -9.32
CA GLY A 23 -2.79 -17.88 -8.56
C GLY A 23 -2.47 -18.23 -7.15
N GLY A 24 -2.92 -17.42 -6.21
CA GLY A 24 -2.59 -17.59 -4.80
C GLY A 24 -3.83 -17.78 -3.98
N ILE A 25 -3.74 -18.67 -2.99
CA ILE A 25 -4.69 -18.75 -1.89
C ILE A 25 -4.05 -18.06 -0.69
N GLY A 26 -4.78 -17.18 -0.03
CA GLY A 26 -4.28 -16.49 1.16
C GLY A 26 -5.38 -16.19 2.17
N LEU A 27 -4.95 -16.02 3.41
CA LEU A 27 -5.80 -15.65 4.54
C LEU A 27 -5.49 -14.20 4.95
N MET A 28 -6.52 -13.40 5.12
CA MET A 28 -6.40 -12.05 5.67
C MET A 28 -6.63 -12.09 7.18
N LEU A 29 -5.76 -11.42 7.93
CA LEU A 29 -5.86 -11.34 9.39
C LEU A 29 -5.90 -9.88 9.82
N ASP A 30 -6.75 -9.57 10.79
CA ASP A 30 -6.88 -8.21 11.33
C ASP A 30 -5.63 -7.73 12.08
N ARG A 31 -4.80 -8.67 12.55
CA ARG A 31 -3.55 -8.39 13.26
C ARG A 31 -2.42 -9.34 12.83
N PRO A 32 -1.18 -8.85 12.71
CA PRO A 32 -0.79 -7.42 12.77
C PRO A 32 -1.38 -6.62 11.59
N ASN A 33 -1.44 -5.29 11.71
CA ASN A 33 -2.03 -4.42 10.70
C ASN A 33 -1.20 -3.18 10.43
N VAL A 34 -1.43 -2.54 9.27
CA VAL A 34 -0.90 -1.22 8.96
C VAL A 34 -1.97 -0.18 9.32
N ILE A 35 -1.55 0.87 10.03
CA ILE A 35 -2.39 2.05 10.30
C ILE A 35 -1.69 3.25 9.70
N PHE A 36 -2.27 3.78 8.63
CA PHE A 36 -1.73 4.89 7.85
C PHE A 36 -2.73 6.04 7.81
N GLU A 37 -2.31 7.21 8.24
CA GLU A 37 -3.08 8.44 8.21
C GLU A 37 -2.51 9.40 7.17
N ALA A 38 -3.39 10.15 6.53
CA ALA A 38 -3.01 11.16 5.55
C ALA A 38 -3.93 12.37 5.66
N SER A 39 -3.37 13.56 5.47
CA SER A 39 -4.11 14.80 5.23
C SER A 39 -3.54 15.52 4.01
N ASN A 40 -4.33 16.36 3.35
CA ASN A 40 -3.95 17.13 2.16
C ASN A 40 -3.95 18.65 2.42
N HIS A 41 -3.90 19.05 3.69
CA HIS A 41 -3.92 20.44 4.17
C HIS A 41 -2.53 20.93 4.66
N ALA A 42 -1.47 20.19 4.35
CA ALA A 42 -0.13 20.57 4.76
C ALA A 42 0.43 21.71 3.89
N GLU A 43 1.38 22.47 4.42
CA GLU A 43 2.12 23.48 3.66
C GLU A 43 3.17 22.84 2.74
N GLU A 44 3.72 21.70 3.16
CA GLU A 44 4.71 20.92 2.41
C GLU A 44 4.45 19.41 2.55
N PHE A 45 5.12 18.61 1.72
CA PHE A 45 5.05 17.15 1.83
C PHE A 45 5.86 16.65 3.03
N LYS A 46 5.20 15.98 3.97
CA LYS A 46 5.80 15.48 5.20
C LYS A 46 5.46 14.01 5.44
N ILE A 47 6.46 13.24 5.85
CA ILE A 47 6.27 11.85 6.29
C ILE A 47 6.70 11.74 7.77
N GLU A 48 5.80 11.23 8.59
CA GLU A 48 6.06 10.86 9.98
C GLU A 48 5.90 9.35 10.15
N ALA A 49 6.96 8.70 10.60
CA ALA A 49 6.95 7.27 10.91
C ALA A 49 7.82 7.01 12.14
N HIS A 50 7.52 5.95 12.88
CA HIS A 50 8.38 5.53 13.98
C HIS A 50 9.77 5.13 13.45
N LYS A 51 10.85 5.43 14.20
CA LYS A 51 12.24 5.15 13.78
C LYS A 51 12.52 3.69 13.41
N TYR A 52 11.75 2.75 13.97
CA TYR A 52 11.86 1.31 13.69
C TYR A 52 11.31 0.90 12.33
N TYR A 53 10.65 1.82 11.61
CA TYR A 53 10.04 1.57 10.32
C TYR A 53 10.80 2.27 9.18
N HIS A 54 12.13 2.41 9.26
CA HIS A 54 12.88 3.21 8.29
C HIS A 54 12.63 2.78 6.82
N GLU A 55 12.54 1.48 6.55
CA GLU A 55 12.28 0.93 5.20
C GLU A 55 10.93 1.38 4.64
N SER A 56 9.97 1.69 5.52
CA SER A 56 8.64 2.11 5.10
C SER A 56 8.63 3.51 4.48
N ILE A 57 9.60 4.37 4.82
CA ILE A 57 9.70 5.73 4.29
C ILE A 57 10.00 5.71 2.80
N GLU A 58 10.89 4.82 2.36
CA GLU A 58 11.21 4.63 0.95
C GLU A 58 9.98 4.13 0.17
N VAL A 59 9.27 3.14 0.72
CA VAL A 59 8.01 2.64 0.15
C VAL A 59 6.96 3.76 0.07
N ILE A 60 6.83 4.59 1.10
CA ILE A 60 5.90 5.72 1.10
C ILE A 60 6.23 6.70 -0.03
N ASN A 61 7.49 7.11 -0.15
CA ASN A 61 7.94 8.03 -1.19
C ASN A 61 7.72 7.47 -2.60
N GLU A 62 8.13 6.22 -2.84
CA GLU A 62 8.02 5.57 -4.14
C GLU A 62 6.55 5.44 -4.56
N GLN A 63 5.70 4.92 -3.66
CA GLN A 63 4.29 4.67 -3.97
C GLN A 63 3.48 5.95 -4.09
N ALA A 64 3.72 6.93 -3.22
CA ALA A 64 3.08 8.24 -3.34
C ALA A 64 3.44 8.91 -4.67
N SER A 65 4.71 8.87 -5.07
CA SER A 65 5.17 9.42 -6.35
C SER A 65 4.49 8.75 -7.55
N LYS A 66 4.36 7.41 -7.54
CA LYS A 66 3.63 6.66 -8.57
C LYS A 66 2.16 7.07 -8.65
N VAL A 67 1.48 7.18 -7.52
CA VAL A 67 0.07 7.59 -7.45
C VAL A 67 -0.10 9.03 -7.91
N PHE A 68 0.75 9.96 -7.47
CA PHE A 68 0.69 11.36 -7.90
C PHE A 68 0.86 11.50 -9.41
N LYS A 69 1.83 10.77 -9.99
CA LYS A 69 2.06 10.78 -11.44
C LYS A 69 0.86 10.22 -12.21
N ALA A 70 0.34 9.09 -11.79
CA ALA A 70 -0.73 8.40 -12.52
C ALA A 70 -2.09 9.11 -12.43
N TYR A 71 -2.35 9.85 -11.34
CA TYR A 71 -3.56 10.65 -11.18
C TYR A 71 -3.36 12.14 -11.49
N ASN A 72 -2.22 12.54 -12.07
CA ASN A 72 -1.90 13.95 -12.36
C ASN A 72 -2.19 14.89 -11.17
N ILE A 73 -1.72 14.51 -9.98
CA ILE A 73 -1.89 15.30 -8.76
C ILE A 73 -0.79 16.36 -8.69
N ASN A 74 -1.17 17.62 -8.89
CA ASN A 74 -0.25 18.76 -8.90
C ASN A 74 0.14 19.19 -7.48
N ASN A 75 -0.84 19.35 -6.58
CA ASN A 75 -0.58 19.66 -5.18
C ASN A 75 -0.25 18.39 -4.40
N LYS A 76 1.04 18.24 -4.06
CA LYS A 76 1.61 17.12 -3.33
C LYS A 76 1.82 17.41 -1.84
N ASN A 77 1.25 18.49 -1.31
CA ASN A 77 1.38 18.87 0.09
C ASN A 77 0.48 17.98 0.96
N PHE A 78 0.97 16.77 1.19
CA PHE A 78 0.35 15.80 2.06
C PHE A 78 1.20 15.62 3.31
N HIS A 79 0.51 15.45 4.44
CA HIS A 79 1.13 14.94 5.64
C HIS A 79 0.72 13.49 5.83
N PHE A 80 1.70 12.59 5.74
CA PHE A 80 1.53 11.16 5.94
C PHE A 80 2.05 10.76 7.31
N SER A 81 1.25 10.00 8.06
CA SER A 81 1.62 9.49 9.38
C SER A 81 1.42 7.98 9.44
N LEU A 82 2.51 7.23 9.61
CA LEU A 82 2.50 5.78 9.77
C LEU A 82 2.47 5.43 11.26
N LYS A 83 1.25 5.20 11.78
CA LYS A 83 1.02 4.91 13.22
C LYS A 83 1.39 3.48 13.59
N ARG A 84 1.23 2.53 12.67
CA ARG A 84 1.56 1.13 12.90
C ARG A 84 2.01 0.46 11.61
N TYR A 85 3.07 -0.32 11.72
CA TYR A 85 3.63 -1.13 10.66
C TYR A 85 4.20 -2.42 11.26
N PHE A 86 4.27 -3.46 10.44
CA PHE A 86 4.84 -4.76 10.83
C PHE A 86 6.04 -5.10 9.93
N PRO A 87 6.98 -5.94 10.41
CA PRO A 87 8.24 -6.18 9.73
C PRO A 87 8.07 -6.56 8.26
N SER A 88 8.98 -6.07 7.43
CA SER A 88 9.14 -6.55 6.06
C SER A 88 9.60 -8.01 6.04
N HIS A 89 9.31 -8.71 4.95
CA HIS A 89 9.89 -10.02 4.64
C HIS A 89 9.52 -11.19 5.58
N VAL A 90 8.49 -11.05 6.42
CA VAL A 90 7.95 -12.13 7.28
C VAL A 90 6.75 -12.88 6.66
N GLY A 91 6.54 -12.78 5.34
CA GLY A 91 5.43 -13.45 4.65
C GLY A 91 4.05 -12.82 4.85
N LEU A 92 3.95 -11.67 5.53
CA LEU A 92 2.67 -11.00 5.86
C LEU A 92 2.24 -9.89 4.88
N GLY A 93 3.03 -9.64 3.84
CA GLY A 93 2.70 -8.68 2.77
C GLY A 93 2.76 -7.20 3.16
N SER A 94 3.63 -6.80 4.10
CA SER A 94 3.68 -5.44 4.65
C SER A 94 3.80 -4.34 3.59
N LYS A 95 4.72 -4.50 2.63
CA LYS A 95 4.93 -3.53 1.53
C LYS A 95 3.67 -3.37 0.68
N THR A 96 3.01 -4.47 0.33
CA THR A 96 1.76 -4.45 -0.46
C THR A 96 0.64 -3.73 0.29
N GLN A 97 0.48 -4.04 1.57
CA GLN A 97 -0.56 -3.45 2.41
C GLN A 97 -0.35 -1.95 2.62
N LEU A 98 0.89 -1.53 2.86
CA LEU A 98 1.25 -0.11 2.94
C LEU A 98 1.03 0.62 1.60
N SER A 99 1.43 0.00 0.48
CA SER A 99 1.24 0.57 -0.86
C SER A 99 -0.25 0.81 -1.15
N LEU A 100 -1.11 -0.14 -0.81
CA LEU A 100 -2.56 0.02 -0.91
C LEU A 100 -3.08 1.13 -0.01
N ALA A 101 -2.62 1.18 1.24
CA ALA A 101 -3.05 2.19 2.20
C ALA A 101 -2.75 3.61 1.69
N ILE A 102 -1.56 3.83 1.13
CA ILE A 102 -1.12 5.10 0.54
C ILE A 102 -1.99 5.45 -0.67
N ALA A 103 -2.14 4.52 -1.63
CA ALA A 103 -2.90 4.76 -2.84
C ALA A 103 -4.38 5.09 -2.55
N VAL A 104 -5.01 4.34 -1.64
CA VAL A 104 -6.39 4.60 -1.19
C VAL A 104 -6.48 5.94 -0.45
N ALA A 105 -5.53 6.27 0.43
CA ALA A 105 -5.56 7.52 1.18
C ALA A 105 -5.47 8.75 0.25
N ILE A 106 -4.51 8.74 -0.69
CA ILE A 106 -4.31 9.84 -1.64
C ILE A 106 -5.55 10.01 -2.54
N THR A 107 -6.03 8.91 -3.12
CA THR A 107 -7.18 8.95 -4.05
C THR A 107 -8.47 9.35 -3.34
N LYS A 108 -8.68 8.91 -2.10
CA LYS A 108 -9.82 9.34 -1.27
C LYS A 108 -9.76 10.83 -0.94
N LEU A 109 -8.60 11.37 -0.59
CA LEU A 109 -8.41 12.80 -0.27
C LEU A 109 -8.47 13.73 -1.50
N LYS A 110 -8.48 13.19 -2.71
CA LYS A 110 -8.59 13.96 -3.95
C LYS A 110 -9.87 13.64 -4.72
N ASP A 111 -10.80 12.90 -4.12
CA ASP A 111 -12.06 12.45 -4.71
C ASP A 111 -11.90 11.71 -6.04
N ARG A 112 -10.81 10.92 -6.18
CA ARG A 112 -10.48 10.12 -7.37
C ARG A 112 -10.52 8.61 -7.11
N LEU A 113 -11.38 8.16 -6.20
CA LEU A 113 -11.38 6.76 -5.77
C LEU A 113 -11.88 5.81 -6.88
N LEU A 114 -10.95 5.14 -7.55
CA LEU A 114 -11.22 4.07 -8.51
C LEU A 114 -10.47 2.80 -8.11
N LEU A 115 -11.16 1.89 -7.40
CA LEU A 115 -10.56 0.67 -6.83
C LEU A 115 -9.83 -0.18 -7.88
N CYS A 116 -10.39 -0.27 -9.09
CA CYS A 116 -9.82 -1.01 -10.21
C CYS A 116 -8.45 -0.46 -10.63
N GLN A 117 -8.26 0.86 -10.53
CA GLN A 117 -7.01 1.53 -10.89
C GLN A 117 -5.99 1.41 -9.76
N ILE A 118 -6.42 1.42 -8.49
CA ILE A 118 -5.56 1.23 -7.33
C ILE A 118 -4.87 -0.14 -7.37
N LEU A 119 -5.59 -1.21 -7.73
CA LEU A 119 -5.03 -2.56 -7.81
C LEU A 119 -3.99 -2.71 -8.93
N ARG A 120 -4.01 -1.85 -9.96
CA ARG A 120 -3.00 -1.87 -11.03
C ARG A 120 -1.62 -1.42 -10.54
N PHE A 121 -1.53 -0.61 -9.48
CA PHE A 121 -0.23 -0.21 -8.91
C PHE A 121 0.50 -1.34 -8.19
N LEU A 122 -0.23 -2.39 -7.80
CA LEU A 122 0.35 -3.56 -7.15
C LEU A 122 0.86 -4.62 -8.13
N ARG A 123 0.45 -4.54 -9.40
CA ARG A 123 0.94 -5.45 -10.43
C ARG A 123 2.29 -4.90 -10.91
N ARG A 124 3.36 -5.64 -10.58
CA ARG A 124 4.67 -5.47 -11.21
C ARG A 124 4.58 -5.92 -12.67
#